data_AF-A0A233S924-F1
#
_entry.id   AF-A0A233S924-F1
#
_cell.length_a   1.000
_cell.length_b   1.000
_cell.length_c   1.000
_cell.angle_alpha   90.00
_cell.angle_beta   90.00
_cell.angle_gamma   90.00
#
_symmetry.space_group_name_H-M   'P 1'
#
loop_
_entity.id
_entity.type
_entity.pdbx_description
1 polymer ?
#
loop_
_entity_poly.entity_id
_entity_poly.type
_entity_poly.pdbx_seq_one_letter_code
_entity_poly.pdbx_strand_id
1 'polypeptide(L)'
;MSFRFPDVGVEREFAQSIGRTDAAPRTDREALYETLTRSENRYLVRQLCFVFNVQGMETYILEPSDSHSYGLLAEEAIRSNPKTTDLDVVIGRRGPLSAPEACNGLTLPTVRLAQLYSFDRDELVHSIQRPDSVAEEGFEATAKEVLDRVLRMTDNTGAMPQHRAMNYLAVRYPVIYQQTFRKHADNASLTSIEVQRSDVSENRTVMDAIFTYMDRATFLTTKYGVRADVHNMFPFVVSPLSPV
;
A
#
# COMPACT_ATOMS: atom_id res chain seq x y z
N MET A 1 -7.44 -4.10 3.12
CA MET A 1 -8.68 -3.49 2.56
C MET A 1 -9.93 -4.09 3.20
N SER A 2 -11.12 -3.49 3.08
CA SER A 2 -12.41 -4.08 3.49
C SER A 2 -13.53 -3.78 2.48
N PHE A 3 -14.72 -4.35 2.69
CA PHE A 3 -15.90 -4.05 1.89
C PHE A 3 -17.14 -3.85 2.78
N ARG A 4 -18.16 -3.20 2.22
CA ARG A 4 -19.48 -3.00 2.83
C ARG A 4 -20.57 -3.35 1.83
N PHE A 5 -21.69 -3.86 2.33
CA PHE A 5 -22.94 -3.92 1.56
C PHE A 5 -23.57 -2.53 1.55
N PRO A 6 -23.91 -1.97 0.37
CA PRO A 6 -24.52 -0.64 0.28
C PRO A 6 -25.96 -0.63 0.83
N ASP A 7 -26.68 -1.74 0.71
CA ASP A 7 -28.04 -1.91 1.19
C ASP A 7 -28.34 -3.38 1.57
N VAL A 8 -29.49 -3.57 2.24
CA VAL A 8 -29.97 -4.88 2.69
C VAL A 8 -30.32 -5.81 1.52
N GLY A 9 -30.72 -5.29 0.36
CA GLY A 9 -31.00 -6.10 -0.82
C GLY A 9 -29.76 -6.85 -1.31
N VAL A 10 -28.63 -6.14 -1.43
CA VAL A 10 -27.35 -6.74 -1.80
C VAL A 10 -26.89 -7.77 -0.75
N GLU A 11 -27.01 -7.44 0.53
CA GLU A 11 -26.68 -8.38 1.62
C GLU A 11 -27.53 -9.66 1.55
N ARG A 12 -28.83 -9.55 1.27
CA ARG A 12 -29.73 -10.70 1.18
C ARG A 12 -29.47 -11.56 -0.04
N GLU A 13 -29.18 -10.97 -1.20
CA GLU A 13 -28.81 -11.74 -2.40
C GLU A 13 -27.49 -12.50 -2.15
N PHE A 14 -26.56 -11.88 -1.41
CA PHE A 14 -25.32 -12.51 -1.02
C PHE A 14 -25.57 -13.75 -0.14
N ALA A 15 -26.40 -13.60 0.90
CA ALA A 15 -26.75 -14.70 1.80
C ALA A 15 -27.45 -15.86 1.07
N GLN A 16 -28.32 -15.55 0.10
CA GLN A 16 -28.96 -16.57 -0.74
C GLN A 16 -27.94 -17.30 -1.62
N SER A 17 -26.95 -16.60 -2.16
CA SER A 17 -25.91 -17.19 -3.01
C SER A 17 -24.99 -18.14 -2.22
N ILE A 18 -24.65 -17.78 -0.98
CA ILE A 18 -23.95 -18.72 -0.06
C ILE A 18 -24.82 -19.96 0.18
N GLY A 19 -26.10 -19.79 0.51
CA GLY A 19 -27.02 -20.88 0.87
C GLY A 19 -27.31 -21.88 -0.26
N ARG A 20 -27.01 -21.54 -1.52
CA ARG A 20 -27.09 -22.45 -2.67
C ARG A 20 -25.90 -23.39 -2.80
N THR A 21 -24.85 -23.20 -1.99
CA THR A 21 -23.64 -24.01 -2.02
C THR A 21 -23.71 -25.08 -0.93
N ASP A 22 -23.80 -26.36 -1.31
CA ASP A 22 -23.60 -27.49 -0.40
C ASP A 22 -22.12 -27.52 0.03
N ALA A 23 -21.81 -26.97 1.20
CA ALA A 23 -20.44 -26.90 1.69
C ALA A 23 -20.31 -27.47 3.10
N ALA A 24 -19.20 -28.19 3.30
CA ALA A 24 -18.62 -28.57 4.59
C ALA A 24 -18.60 -27.39 5.59
N PRO A 25 -18.44 -27.63 6.92
CA PRO A 25 -18.28 -26.55 7.88
C PRO A 25 -17.12 -25.63 7.47
N ARG A 26 -17.45 -24.37 7.21
CA ARG A 26 -16.54 -23.29 6.84
C ARG A 26 -16.78 -22.10 7.73
N THR A 27 -15.78 -21.25 7.87
CA THR A 27 -15.97 -19.94 8.46
C THR A 27 -16.78 -19.04 7.52
N ASP A 28 -17.48 -18.04 8.07
CA ASP A 28 -18.24 -17.06 7.27
C ASP A 28 -17.35 -16.38 6.21
N ARG A 29 -16.08 -16.12 6.54
CA ARG A 29 -15.12 -15.49 5.63
C ARG A 29 -14.72 -16.37 4.45
N GLU A 30 -14.52 -17.67 4.67
CA GLU A 30 -14.24 -18.62 3.60
C GLU A 30 -15.43 -18.77 2.65
N ALA A 31 -16.65 -18.78 3.19
CA ALA A 31 -17.89 -18.79 2.40
C ALA A 31 -18.05 -17.50 1.56
N LEU A 32 -17.75 -16.34 2.16
CA LEU A 32 -17.71 -15.04 1.44
C LEU A 32 -16.70 -15.07 0.30
N TYR A 33 -15.46 -15.51 0.57
CA TYR A 33 -14.37 -15.56 -0.42
C TYR A 33 -14.73 -16.44 -1.61
N GLU A 34 -15.20 -17.67 -1.36
CA GLU A 34 -15.56 -18.58 -2.44
C GLU A 34 -16.73 -18.03 -3.26
N THR A 35 -17.75 -17.48 -2.60
CA THR A 35 -18.91 -16.93 -3.30
C THR A 35 -18.51 -15.76 -4.20
N LEU A 36 -17.62 -14.87 -3.76
CA LEU A 36 -17.22 -13.66 -4.50
C LEU A 36 -16.19 -13.91 -5.60
N THR A 37 -15.40 -14.98 -5.49
CA THR A 37 -14.40 -15.34 -6.52
C THR A 37 -14.98 -16.17 -7.66
N ARG A 38 -16.19 -16.73 -7.50
CA ARG A 38 -16.89 -17.45 -8.58
C ARG A 38 -17.29 -16.51 -9.72
N SER A 39 -17.04 -16.95 -10.96
CA SER A 39 -17.32 -16.17 -12.17
C SER A 39 -18.80 -15.82 -12.34
N GLU A 40 -19.70 -16.72 -11.95
CA GLU A 40 -21.17 -16.54 -11.94
C GLU A 40 -21.64 -15.43 -10.99
N ASN A 41 -20.88 -15.15 -9.92
CA ASN A 41 -21.23 -14.17 -8.89
C ASN A 41 -20.54 -12.81 -9.08
N ARG A 42 -19.89 -12.57 -10.22
CA ARG A 42 -19.25 -11.28 -10.53
C ARG A 42 -20.19 -10.08 -10.45
N TYR A 43 -21.49 -10.30 -10.64
CA TYR A 43 -22.48 -9.22 -10.49
C TYR A 43 -22.60 -8.75 -9.02
N LEU A 44 -22.43 -9.64 -8.03
CA LEU A 44 -22.44 -9.31 -6.61
C LEU A 44 -21.23 -8.47 -6.22
N VAL A 45 -20.05 -8.83 -6.72
CA VAL A 45 -18.81 -8.07 -6.53
C VAL A 45 -18.98 -6.61 -6.96
N ARG A 46 -19.70 -6.38 -8.08
CA ARG A 46 -19.96 -5.02 -8.60
C ARG A 46 -20.89 -4.19 -7.72
N GLN A 47 -21.68 -4.83 -6.87
CA GLN A 47 -22.57 -4.15 -5.93
C GLN A 47 -21.88 -3.83 -4.59
N LEU A 48 -20.66 -4.32 -4.35
CA LEU A 48 -19.97 -4.05 -3.10
C LEU A 48 -19.37 -2.65 -3.09
N CYS A 49 -19.42 -2.00 -1.92
CA CYS A 49 -18.61 -0.83 -1.65
C CYS A 49 -17.24 -1.27 -1.12
N PHE A 50 -16.17 -0.96 -1.84
CA PHE A 50 -14.81 -1.26 -1.41
C PHE A 50 -14.22 -0.09 -0.62
N VAL A 51 -13.67 -0.39 0.56
CA VAL A 51 -13.13 0.60 1.48
C VAL A 51 -11.65 0.35 1.71
N PHE A 52 -10.84 1.37 1.42
CA PHE A 52 -9.42 1.36 1.71
C PHE A 52 -9.17 1.91 3.12
N ASN A 53 -8.43 1.12 3.90
CA ASN A 53 -8.11 1.42 5.28
C ASN A 53 -6.65 1.83 5.40
N VAL A 54 -6.40 2.96 6.06
CA VAL A 54 -5.05 3.39 6.45
C VAL A 54 -4.96 3.28 7.96
N GLN A 55 -4.02 2.48 8.47
CA GLN A 55 -3.88 2.19 9.91
C GLN A 55 -5.18 1.72 10.59
N GLY A 56 -5.97 0.91 9.88
CA GLY A 56 -7.25 0.40 10.39
C GLY A 56 -8.40 1.43 10.38
N MET A 57 -8.17 2.64 9.87
CA MET A 57 -9.21 3.66 9.69
C MET A 57 -9.71 3.69 8.24
N GLU A 58 -11.02 3.63 8.06
CA GLU A 58 -11.66 3.79 6.75
C GLU A 58 -11.35 5.18 6.18
N THR A 59 -10.59 5.22 5.08
CA THR A 59 -10.00 6.48 4.57
C THR A 59 -10.53 6.85 3.19
N TYR A 60 -10.71 5.86 2.31
CA TYR A 60 -11.20 6.09 0.95
C TYR A 60 -12.21 5.01 0.53
N ILE A 61 -13.15 5.40 -0.33
CA ILE A 61 -13.96 4.44 -1.08
C ILE A 61 -13.31 4.23 -2.45
N LEU A 62 -13.10 2.98 -2.84
CA LEU A 62 -12.48 2.63 -4.11
C LEU A 62 -13.56 2.44 -5.17
N GLU A 63 -13.43 3.20 -6.26
CA GLU A 63 -14.32 3.13 -7.43
C GLU A 63 -13.58 2.42 -8.57
N PRO A 64 -13.91 1.16 -8.87
CA PRO A 64 -13.23 0.41 -9.91
C PRO A 64 -13.68 0.91 -11.30
N SER A 65 -12.74 1.06 -12.23
CA SER A 65 -13.05 1.61 -13.55
C SER A 65 -13.45 0.56 -14.59
N ASP A 66 -13.17 -0.72 -14.33
CA ASP A 66 -13.32 -1.81 -15.27
C ASP A 66 -13.55 -3.17 -14.57
N SER A 67 -13.91 -4.19 -15.35
CA SER A 67 -14.24 -5.53 -14.84
C SER A 67 -13.05 -6.29 -14.25
N HIS A 68 -11.81 -5.97 -14.65
CA HIS A 68 -10.61 -6.58 -14.10
C HIS A 68 -10.31 -6.02 -12.71
N SER A 69 -10.46 -4.70 -12.54
CA SER A 69 -10.32 -4.01 -11.26
C SER A 69 -11.28 -4.55 -10.19
N TYR A 70 -12.51 -4.91 -10.56
CA TYR A 70 -13.44 -5.58 -9.63
C TYR A 70 -12.96 -6.96 -9.18
N GLY A 71 -12.37 -7.74 -10.09
CA GLY A 71 -11.82 -9.06 -9.76
C GLY A 71 -10.68 -8.97 -8.74
N LEU A 72 -9.73 -8.05 -8.99
CA LEU A 72 -8.63 -7.78 -8.07
C LEU A 72 -9.15 -7.37 -6.69
N LEU A 73 -10.10 -6.44 -6.62
CA LEU A 73 -10.64 -6.01 -5.33
C LEU A 73 -11.40 -7.11 -4.58
N ALA A 74 -12.09 -8.01 -5.28
CA ALA A 74 -12.71 -9.16 -4.62
C ALA A 74 -11.65 -10.07 -4.00
N GLU A 75 -10.63 -10.44 -4.77
CA GLU A 75 -9.54 -11.29 -4.29
C GLU A 75 -8.82 -10.64 -3.09
N GLU A 76 -8.53 -9.34 -3.17
CA GLU A 76 -7.77 -8.61 -2.16
C GLU A 76 -8.58 -8.18 -0.93
N ALA A 77 -9.83 -7.73 -1.08
CA ALA A 77 -10.65 -7.30 0.06
C ALA A 77 -11.12 -8.49 0.92
N ILE A 78 -11.16 -9.69 0.34
CA ILE A 78 -11.77 -10.88 0.96
C ILE A 78 -10.72 -11.97 1.24
N ARG A 79 -9.41 -11.69 1.10
CA ARG A 79 -8.31 -12.64 1.35
C ARG A 79 -8.66 -13.65 2.44
N SER A 80 -8.64 -14.94 2.16
CA SER A 80 -9.08 -15.95 3.13
C SER A 80 -8.40 -15.81 4.50
N ASN A 81 -7.13 -15.40 4.53
CA ASN A 81 -6.35 -15.16 5.76
C ASN A 81 -5.56 -13.84 5.72
N PRO A 82 -6.18 -12.68 6.03
CA PRO A 82 -5.50 -11.39 6.00
C PRO A 82 -4.51 -11.30 7.17
N LYS A 83 -3.26 -10.91 6.90
CA LYS A 83 -2.29 -10.61 7.96
C LYS A 83 -2.29 -9.12 8.24
N THR A 84 -2.03 -8.73 9.49
CA THR A 84 -1.89 -7.32 9.87
C THR A 84 -0.68 -6.63 9.21
N THR A 85 0.25 -7.43 8.68
CA THR A 85 1.46 -6.98 7.97
C THR A 85 1.28 -6.89 6.46
N ASP A 86 0.10 -7.19 5.95
CA ASP A 86 -0.21 -7.12 4.53
C ASP A 86 -0.20 -5.66 4.06
N LEU A 87 0.44 -5.40 2.92
CA LEU A 87 0.56 -4.06 2.34
C LEU A 87 -0.30 -3.95 1.09
N ASP A 88 -1.27 -3.04 1.13
CA ASP A 88 -2.10 -2.69 -0.01
C ASP A 88 -1.71 -1.29 -0.53
N VAL A 89 -1.46 -1.18 -1.83
CA VAL A 89 -1.04 0.05 -2.50
C VAL A 89 -2.06 0.38 -3.59
N VAL A 90 -2.79 1.47 -3.37
CA VAL A 90 -3.79 1.98 -4.30
C VAL A 90 -3.21 3.14 -5.11
N ILE A 91 -3.30 3.05 -6.43
CA ILE A 91 -2.99 4.15 -7.35
C ILE A 91 -4.27 4.52 -8.07
N GLY A 92 -4.62 5.81 -8.02
CA GLY A 92 -5.84 6.29 -8.64
C GLY A 92 -5.99 7.81 -8.60
N ARG A 93 -7.15 8.29 -9.04
CA ARG A 93 -7.52 9.71 -8.97
C ARG A 93 -8.50 9.91 -7.82
N ARG A 94 -8.15 10.78 -6.88
CA ARG A 94 -9.04 11.17 -5.79
C ARG A 94 -10.21 12.01 -6.35
N GLY A 95 -11.42 11.58 -6.05
CA GLY A 95 -12.68 12.22 -6.39
C GLY A 95 -13.29 12.98 -5.21
N PRO A 96 -14.55 13.41 -5.33
CA PRO A 96 -15.31 14.04 -4.25
C PRO A 96 -15.64 13.05 -3.13
N LEU A 97 -16.35 13.52 -2.10
CA LEU A 97 -17.00 12.63 -1.16
C LEU A 97 -18.08 11.81 -1.88
N SER A 98 -18.18 10.54 -1.51
CA SER A 98 -19.24 9.62 -1.94
C SER A 98 -20.63 10.10 -1.50
N ALA A 99 -21.66 9.69 -2.24
CA ALA A 99 -23.04 9.81 -1.77
C ALA A 99 -23.28 8.81 -0.60
N PRO A 100 -24.04 9.18 0.44
CA PRO A 100 -24.30 8.30 1.58
C PRO A 100 -24.87 6.93 1.18
N GLU A 101 -25.72 6.89 0.14
CA GLU A 101 -26.38 5.68 -0.34
C GLU A 101 -25.42 4.70 -1.01
N ALA A 102 -24.25 5.16 -1.48
CA ALA A 102 -23.29 4.33 -2.19
C ALA A 102 -22.56 3.33 -1.27
N CYS A 103 -22.56 3.56 0.05
CA CYS A 103 -21.78 2.76 0.98
C CYS A 103 -22.44 2.67 2.38
N ASN A 104 -23.78 2.54 2.42
CA ASN A 104 -24.56 2.37 3.65
C ASN A 104 -24.29 3.47 4.70
N GLY A 105 -24.40 4.73 4.27
CA GLY A 105 -24.18 5.93 5.08
C GLY A 105 -22.73 6.36 5.21
N LEU A 106 -21.75 5.54 4.82
CA LEU A 106 -20.35 5.92 4.88
C LEU A 106 -20.01 6.96 3.80
N THR A 107 -19.61 8.15 4.24
CA THR A 107 -19.24 9.27 3.37
C THR A 107 -17.74 9.55 3.47
N LEU A 108 -16.98 9.06 2.50
CA LEU A 108 -15.53 9.25 2.39
C LEU A 108 -15.14 9.74 0.99
N PRO A 109 -13.95 10.34 0.82
CA PRO A 109 -13.44 10.67 -0.50
C PRO A 109 -13.31 9.42 -1.36
N THR A 110 -13.72 9.52 -2.62
CA THR A 110 -13.62 8.41 -3.57
C THR A 110 -12.24 8.39 -4.22
N VAL A 111 -11.79 7.21 -4.64
CA VAL A 111 -10.61 7.03 -5.47
C VAL A 111 -10.99 6.19 -6.66
N ARG A 112 -10.97 6.80 -7.85
CA ARG A 112 -11.09 6.05 -9.09
C ARG A 112 -9.83 5.23 -9.29
N LEU A 113 -9.97 3.92 -9.13
CA LEU A 113 -8.87 2.97 -9.15
C LEU A 113 -8.27 2.88 -10.54
N ALA A 114 -6.94 2.98 -10.61
CA ALA A 114 -6.15 2.75 -11.81
C ALA A 114 -5.25 1.52 -11.66
N GLN A 115 -4.64 1.31 -10.49
CA GLN A 115 -3.89 0.10 -10.15
C GLN A 115 -4.05 -0.23 -8.66
N LEU A 116 -4.07 -1.53 -8.37
CA LEU A 116 -3.99 -2.08 -7.03
C LEU A 116 -2.79 -3.02 -7.00
N TYR A 117 -1.95 -2.87 -5.98
CA TYR A 117 -0.95 -3.86 -5.63
C TYR A 117 -1.16 -4.29 -4.20
N SER A 118 -0.85 -5.54 -3.97
CA SER A 118 -1.12 -6.22 -2.73
C SER A 118 0.04 -7.18 -2.54
N PHE A 119 0.75 -7.02 -1.43
CA PHE A 119 1.94 -7.78 -1.12
C PHE A 119 1.84 -8.25 0.30
N ASP A 120 2.27 -9.48 0.56
CA ASP A 120 2.64 -9.83 1.91
C ASP A 120 4.05 -9.33 2.24
N ARG A 121 4.37 -9.29 3.54
CA ARG A 121 5.66 -8.81 4.03
C ARG A 121 6.83 -9.62 3.49
N ASP A 122 6.66 -10.93 3.35
CA ASP A 122 7.71 -11.85 2.93
C ASP A 122 7.99 -11.68 1.43
N GLU A 123 6.95 -11.54 0.60
CA GLU A 123 7.05 -11.20 -0.82
C GLU A 123 7.82 -9.90 -1.06
N LEU A 124 7.50 -8.85 -0.29
CA LEU A 124 8.18 -7.57 -0.41
C LEU A 124 9.65 -7.70 0.01
N VAL A 125 9.95 -8.42 1.10
CA VAL A 125 11.33 -8.70 1.54
C VAL A 125 12.11 -9.50 0.48
N HIS A 126 11.52 -10.53 -0.12
CA HIS A 126 12.14 -11.33 -1.16
C HIS A 126 12.38 -10.56 -2.47
N SER A 127 11.59 -9.51 -2.74
CA SER A 127 11.83 -8.60 -3.85
C SER A 127 13.06 -7.69 -3.65
N ILE A 128 13.49 -7.49 -2.40
CA ILE A 128 14.67 -6.69 -2.08
C ILE A 128 15.91 -7.52 -2.40
N GLN A 129 16.57 -7.15 -3.49
CA GLN A 129 17.87 -7.74 -3.83
C GLN A 129 18.88 -7.50 -2.71
N ARG A 130 19.41 -8.59 -2.16
CA ARG A 130 20.52 -8.56 -1.20
C ARG A 130 21.73 -7.90 -1.87
N PRO A 131 22.31 -6.84 -1.29
CA PRO A 131 23.57 -6.30 -1.78
C PRO A 131 24.70 -7.31 -1.61
N ASP A 132 25.56 -7.47 -2.60
CA ASP A 132 26.71 -8.39 -2.56
C ASP A 132 27.65 -8.14 -1.36
N SER A 133 27.66 -6.92 -0.84
CA SER A 133 28.46 -6.50 0.30
C SER A 133 27.92 -6.95 1.66
N VAL A 134 26.76 -7.63 1.73
CA VAL A 134 26.08 -8.01 2.98
C VAL A 134 26.01 -9.53 3.09
N ALA A 135 26.41 -10.08 4.25
CA ALA A 135 26.31 -11.51 4.54
C ALA A 135 24.85 -12.00 4.45
N GLU A 136 24.66 -13.26 4.05
CA GLU A 136 23.33 -13.86 3.95
C GLU A 136 22.70 -14.10 5.34
N GLU A 137 23.53 -14.45 6.33
CA GLU A 137 23.10 -14.66 7.70
C GLU A 137 22.51 -13.36 8.28
N GLY A 138 21.27 -13.45 8.77
CA GLY A 138 20.55 -12.31 9.34
C GLY A 138 19.99 -11.31 8.31
N PHE A 139 20.25 -11.49 7.01
CA PHE A 139 19.75 -10.56 5.98
C PHE A 139 18.23 -10.44 6.02
N GLU A 140 17.49 -11.55 6.08
CA GLU A 140 16.03 -11.54 6.08
C GLU A 140 15.46 -10.85 7.34
N ALA A 141 16.05 -11.11 8.51
CA ALA A 141 15.63 -10.47 9.75
C ALA A 141 15.87 -8.95 9.71
N THR A 142 17.04 -8.54 9.21
CA THR A 142 17.33 -7.11 9.01
C THR A 142 16.45 -6.50 7.90
N ALA A 143 16.10 -7.25 6.84
CA ALA A 143 15.18 -6.82 5.80
C ALA A 143 13.83 -6.46 6.38
N LYS A 144 13.32 -7.36 7.21
CA LYS A 144 12.06 -7.25 7.93
C LYS A 144 12.07 -6.04 8.85
N GLU A 145 13.14 -5.81 9.61
CA GLU A 145 13.26 -4.62 10.47
C GLU A 145 13.30 -3.31 9.67
N VAL A 146 14.12 -3.28 8.60
CA VAL A 146 14.24 -2.10 7.73
C VAL A 146 12.91 -1.81 7.05
N LEU A 147 12.23 -2.84 6.55
CA LEU A 147 10.91 -2.72 5.96
C LEU A 147 9.91 -2.16 6.96
N ASP A 148 9.81 -2.73 8.16
CA ASP A 148 8.91 -2.22 9.20
C ASP A 148 9.21 -0.76 9.56
N ARG A 149 10.49 -0.38 9.58
CA ARG A 149 10.89 0.99 9.90
C ARG A 149 10.50 1.95 8.78
N VAL A 150 10.77 1.60 7.53
CA VAL A 150 10.35 2.40 6.38
C VAL A 150 8.83 2.50 6.32
N LEU A 151 8.10 1.39 6.48
CA LEU A 151 6.64 1.35 6.43
C LEU A 151 6.00 2.21 7.53
N ARG A 152 6.47 2.10 8.79
CA ARG A 152 6.01 2.99 9.88
C ARG A 152 6.23 4.46 9.57
N MET A 153 7.33 4.80 8.90
CA MET A 153 7.62 6.17 8.50
C MET A 153 6.83 6.61 7.26
N THR A 154 6.22 5.66 6.53
CA THR A 154 5.33 5.90 5.38
C THR A 154 3.85 5.88 5.76
N ASP A 155 3.51 5.78 7.04
CA ASP A 155 2.13 5.73 7.51
C ASP A 155 1.41 7.06 7.24
N ASN A 156 0.71 7.11 6.11
CA ASN A 156 0.07 8.32 5.64
C ASN A 156 -1.08 8.01 4.68
N THR A 157 -1.89 9.03 4.38
CA THR A 157 -3.09 8.88 3.55
C THR A 157 -2.83 8.96 2.04
N GLY A 158 -1.59 9.19 1.58
CA GLY A 158 -1.30 9.39 0.16
C GLY A 158 -1.91 10.66 -0.46
N ALA A 159 -2.55 11.54 0.33
CA ALA A 159 -3.24 12.73 -0.18
C ALA A 159 -2.32 13.90 -0.52
N MET A 160 -1.20 14.04 0.20
CA MET A 160 -0.25 15.15 0.03
C MET A 160 0.90 14.74 -0.90
N PRO A 161 1.55 15.67 -1.61
CA PRO A 161 2.69 15.35 -2.46
C PRO A 161 3.83 14.61 -1.72
N GLN A 162 4.12 14.99 -0.47
CA GLN A 162 5.12 14.35 0.39
C GLN A 162 4.76 12.89 0.68
N HIS A 163 3.50 12.64 1.03
CA HIS A 163 2.95 11.30 1.24
C HIS A 163 3.10 10.43 0.00
N ARG A 164 2.78 10.99 -1.17
CA ARG A 164 2.88 10.29 -2.46
C ARG A 164 4.32 9.95 -2.82
N ALA A 165 5.26 10.85 -2.55
CA ALA A 165 6.69 10.59 -2.76
C ALA A 165 7.16 9.45 -1.85
N MET A 166 6.81 9.53 -0.57
CA MET A 166 7.19 8.54 0.44
C MET A 166 6.64 7.14 0.10
N ASN A 167 5.35 7.04 -0.22
CA ASN A 167 4.71 5.76 -0.57
C ASN A 167 5.29 5.18 -1.87
N TYR A 168 5.58 6.02 -2.86
CA TYR A 168 6.23 5.58 -4.10
C TYR A 168 7.64 5.03 -3.83
N LEU A 169 8.47 5.75 -3.08
CA LEU A 169 9.84 5.33 -2.78
C LEU A 169 9.87 4.04 -1.97
N ALA A 170 8.96 3.89 -0.99
CA ALA A 170 8.86 2.69 -0.20
C ALA A 170 8.48 1.45 -1.03
N VAL A 171 7.61 1.58 -2.02
CA VAL A 171 7.10 0.40 -2.75
C VAL A 171 7.87 0.12 -4.03
N ARG A 172 8.41 1.15 -4.70
CA ARG A 172 8.95 1.04 -6.06
C ARG A 172 10.42 1.40 -6.20
N TYR A 173 11.10 1.76 -5.11
CA TYR A 173 12.50 2.16 -5.18
C TYR A 173 13.39 1.31 -4.26
N PRO A 174 13.77 0.09 -4.67
CA PRO A 174 14.49 -0.87 -3.81
C PRO A 174 15.83 -0.35 -3.27
N VAL A 175 16.41 0.66 -3.91
CA VAL A 175 17.70 1.27 -3.55
C VAL A 175 17.71 1.83 -2.12
N ILE A 176 16.58 2.34 -1.60
CA ILE A 176 16.54 2.85 -0.21
C ILE A 176 16.72 1.73 0.81
N TYR A 177 16.24 0.53 0.50
CA TYR A 177 16.44 -0.65 1.35
C TYR A 177 17.89 -1.08 1.29
N GLN A 178 18.47 -1.25 0.09
CA GLN A 178 19.87 -1.61 -0.09
C GLN A 178 20.81 -0.64 0.63
N GLN A 179 20.55 0.67 0.55
CA GLN A 179 21.35 1.67 1.24
C GLN A 179 21.21 1.57 2.76
N THR A 180 19.99 1.37 3.25
CA THR A 180 19.74 1.21 4.69
C THR A 180 20.42 -0.04 5.24
N PHE A 181 20.44 -1.13 4.47
CA PHE A 181 21.20 -2.33 4.79
C PHE A 181 22.70 -2.09 4.90
N ARG A 182 23.30 -1.41 3.91
CA ARG A 182 24.74 -1.06 3.96
C ARG A 182 25.06 -0.25 5.22
N LYS A 183 24.24 0.75 5.52
CA LYS A 183 24.40 1.55 6.75
C LYS A 183 24.23 0.73 8.02
N HIS A 184 23.31 -0.23 8.03
CA HIS A 184 23.15 -1.13 9.16
C HIS A 184 24.38 -2.02 9.38
N ALA A 185 24.98 -2.54 8.30
CA ALA A 185 26.24 -3.29 8.36
C ALA A 185 27.41 -2.41 8.88
N ASP A 186 27.40 -1.12 8.54
CA ASP A 186 28.37 -0.12 9.04
C ASP A 186 28.02 0.42 10.43
N ASN A 187 27.25 -0.31 11.25
CA ASN A 187 26.84 0.09 12.60
C ASN A 187 26.05 1.42 12.69
N ALA A 188 25.37 1.83 11.62
CA ALA A 188 24.49 2.99 11.60
C ALA A 188 23.01 2.59 11.50
N SER A 189 22.12 3.46 11.96
CA SER A 189 20.66 3.24 11.89
C SER A 189 19.95 4.42 11.24
N LEU A 190 18.90 4.14 10.46
CA LEU A 190 18.07 5.16 9.81
C LEU A 190 17.26 5.92 10.86
N THR A 191 17.59 7.16 11.19
CA THR A 191 16.93 7.91 12.27
C THR A 191 15.77 8.78 11.79
N SER A 192 15.85 9.37 10.59
CA SER A 192 14.79 10.20 10.02
C SER A 192 14.66 10.02 8.51
N ILE A 193 13.46 10.27 8.01
CA ILE A 193 13.16 10.48 6.60
C ILE A 193 12.37 11.77 6.51
N GLU A 194 12.97 12.78 5.88
CA GLU A 194 12.37 14.10 5.70
C GLU A 194 12.00 14.26 4.22
N VAL A 195 10.76 14.65 3.95
CA VAL A 195 10.28 14.87 2.58
C VAL A 195 9.85 16.31 2.43
N GLN A 196 10.54 17.04 1.55
CA GLN A 196 10.30 18.45 1.30
C GLN A 196 10.14 18.73 -0.19
N ARG A 197 9.51 19.85 -0.53
CA ARG A 197 9.42 20.28 -1.93
C ARG A 197 10.81 20.66 -2.43
N SER A 198 11.12 20.25 -3.66
CA SER A 198 12.35 20.62 -4.34
C SER A 198 12.20 21.96 -5.09
N ASP A 199 13.24 22.78 -5.07
CA ASP A 199 13.30 24.07 -5.78
C ASP A 199 13.64 23.93 -7.28
N VAL A 200 13.90 22.70 -7.75
CA VAL A 200 14.44 22.45 -9.09
C VAL A 200 13.40 22.54 -10.21
N SER A 201 12.12 22.70 -9.88
CA SER A 201 11.05 22.79 -10.89
C SER A 201 9.88 23.65 -10.43
N GLU A 202 9.59 24.70 -11.19
CA GLU A 202 8.42 25.58 -10.95
C GLU A 202 7.11 24.94 -11.41
N ASN A 203 7.11 24.21 -12.53
CA ASN A 203 5.90 23.69 -13.18
C ASN A 203 5.50 22.27 -12.75
N ARG A 204 6.40 21.56 -12.08
CA ARG A 204 6.16 20.19 -11.60
C ARG A 204 6.31 20.10 -10.10
N THR A 205 5.56 19.18 -9.53
CA THR A 205 5.60 18.88 -8.10
C THR A 205 6.68 17.84 -7.85
N VAL A 206 7.87 18.31 -7.49
CA VAL A 206 9.04 17.47 -7.22
C VAL A 206 9.37 17.51 -5.73
N MET A 207 9.66 16.35 -5.16
CA MET A 207 9.97 16.18 -3.74
C MET A 207 11.40 15.67 -3.57
N ASP A 208 12.12 16.25 -2.62
CA ASP A 208 13.39 15.74 -2.11
C ASP A 208 13.10 14.92 -0.84
N ALA A 209 13.47 13.64 -0.86
CA ALA A 209 13.38 12.75 0.29
C ALA A 209 14.79 12.49 0.83
N ILE A 210 15.03 12.88 2.08
CA ILE A 210 16.33 12.85 2.75
C ILE A 210 16.30 11.79 3.84
N PHE A 211 17.14 10.77 3.69
CA PHE A 211 17.34 9.67 4.63
C PHE A 211 18.54 9.99 5.51
N THR A 212 18.32 10.12 6.81
CA THR A 212 19.40 10.40 7.78
C THR A 212 19.75 9.12 8.52
N TYR A 213 21.04 8.79 8.54
CA TYR A 213 21.59 7.66 9.26
C TYR A 213 22.50 8.14 10.37
N MET A 214 22.41 7.54 11.55
CA MET A 214 23.27 7.85 12.69
C MET A 214 24.10 6.64 13.07
N ASP A 215 25.42 6.82 13.08
CA ASP A 215 26.38 5.83 13.58
C ASP A 215 26.18 5.61 15.09
N ARG A 216 26.08 4.35 15.53
CA ARG A 216 25.74 4.01 16.91
C ARG A 216 26.90 4.21 17.90
N ALA A 217 28.14 4.27 17.43
CA ALA A 217 29.32 4.42 18.28
C ALA A 217 29.74 5.88 18.44
N THR A 218 29.65 6.64 17.36
CA THR A 218 30.18 8.01 17.24
C THR A 218 29.08 9.08 17.25
N PHE A 219 27.81 8.67 17.06
CA PHE A 219 26.66 9.56 16.88
C PHE A 219 26.77 10.52 15.68
N LEU A 220 27.71 10.26 14.76
CA LEU A 220 27.84 11.02 13.52
C LEU A 220 26.67 10.71 12.58
N THR A 221 26.15 11.75 11.94
CA THR A 221 25.04 11.62 11.00
C THR A 221 25.52 11.69 9.55
N THR A 222 24.99 10.82 8.70
CA THR A 222 25.18 10.86 7.24
C THR A 222 23.83 10.92 6.55
N LYS A 223 23.72 11.72 5.49
CA LYS A 223 22.46 11.95 4.79
C LYS A 223 22.55 11.49 3.35
N TYR A 224 21.44 10.95 2.85
CA TYR A 224 21.28 10.56 1.45
C TYR A 224 19.97 11.14 0.92
N GLY A 225 20.02 11.81 -0.22
CA GLY A 225 18.87 12.41 -0.87
C GLY A 225 18.48 11.64 -2.13
N VAL A 226 17.18 11.45 -2.34
CA VAL A 226 16.59 11.01 -3.61
C VAL A 226 15.51 12.01 -4.01
N ARG A 227 15.39 12.29 -5.31
CA ARG A 227 14.39 13.21 -5.84
C ARG A 227 13.34 12.45 -6.62
N ALA A 228 12.07 12.67 -6.31
CA ALA A 228 10.95 12.04 -7.00
C ALA A 228 9.97 13.09 -7.53
N ASP A 229 9.55 12.94 -8.78
CA ASP A 229 8.44 13.70 -9.34
C ASP A 229 7.13 13.02 -8.97
N VAL A 230 6.23 13.78 -8.36
CA VAL A 230 4.89 13.33 -7.97
C VAL A 230 3.83 14.19 -8.64
N HIS A 231 4.13 14.91 -9.72
CA HIS A 231 3.15 15.82 -10.31
C HIS A 231 1.94 15.07 -10.87
N ASN A 232 2.20 13.97 -11.59
CA ASN A 232 1.19 13.14 -12.22
C ASN A 232 0.87 11.91 -11.37
N MET A 233 -0.18 11.17 -11.77
CA MET A 233 -0.66 9.97 -11.05
C MET A 233 0.45 8.95 -10.74
N PHE A 234 1.34 8.71 -11.71
CA PHE A 234 2.44 7.76 -11.61
C PHE A 234 3.75 8.50 -11.30
N PRO A 235 4.27 8.41 -10.07
CA PRO A 235 5.53 9.05 -9.72
C PRO A 235 6.74 8.35 -10.33
N PHE A 236 7.84 9.07 -10.44
CA PHE A 236 9.12 8.53 -10.90
C PHE A 236 10.32 9.23 -10.25
N VAL A 237 11.44 8.51 -10.16
CA VAL A 237 12.71 9.07 -9.67
C VAL A 237 13.30 10.03 -10.72
N VAL A 238 13.64 11.24 -10.29
CA VAL A 238 14.30 12.28 -11.08
C VAL A 238 15.81 12.27 -10.86
N SER A 239 16.24 12.10 -9.61
CA SER A 239 17.65 11.96 -9.24
C SER A 239 17.79 10.74 -8.33
N PRO A 240 18.74 9.82 -8.62
CA PRO A 240 18.94 8.63 -7.80
C PRO A 240 19.43 9.02 -6.41
N LEU A 241 19.34 8.05 -5.48
CA LEU A 241 19.83 8.20 -4.12
C LEU A 241 21.34 8.49 -4.12
N SER A 242 21.73 9.63 -3.56
CA SER A 242 23.13 10.05 -3.44
C SER A 242 23.39 10.71 -2.09
N PRO A 243 24.66 10.77 -1.61
CA PRO A 243 25.02 11.58 -0.45
C PRO A 243 24.61 13.04 -0.64
N VAL A 244 24.22 13.71 0.46
CA VAL A 244 23.87 15.14 0.50
C VAL A 244 24.50 15.85 1.70
#